data_AF-A0AAX6FRU8-F1
#
_entry.id   AF-A0AAX6FRU8-F1
#
_cell.length_a   1.000
_cell.length_b   1.000
_cell.length_c   1.000
_cell.angle_alpha   90.00
_cell.angle_beta   90.00
_cell.angle_gamma   90.00
#
_symmetry.space_group_name_H-M   'P 1'
#
loop_
_entity.id
_entity.type
_entity.pdbx_description
1 polymer ?
#
loop_
_entity_poly.entity_id
_entity_poly.type
_entity_poly.pdbx_seq_one_letter_code
_entity_poly.pdbx_strand_id
1 'polypeptide(L)'
;MERGGNGDANGKSTTATWTNLHRPIYERATRHPFILAIREGTVDIAAFKRWLGQDYIFVRDFVPFLASVLLKACKQSDEPSDMEVILGGLASLSDELSWFKSEASKWDVHLYTTAPQKANLEYCRFLQSLASPEVSYIVAVTAFWAIETVYQESFALCLESVPRLRQNSSILAADGVMLVSVSTASLFRELLIGAWRRHQVMKLRKLKRYS
;
A
#
# COMPACT_ATOMS: atom_id res chain seq x y z
N MET A 1 -50.64 -5.62 -15.78
CA MET A 1 -50.40 -5.49 -14.33
C MET A 1 -48.90 -5.50 -14.11
N GLU A 2 -48.33 -4.31 -13.94
CA GLU A 2 -46.99 -4.12 -13.41
C GLU A 2 -46.95 -4.44 -11.91
N ARG A 3 -45.81 -4.97 -11.45
CA ARG A 3 -45.12 -4.82 -10.16
C ARG A 3 -43.83 -5.64 -10.32
N GLY A 4 -42.66 -5.05 -10.59
CA GLY A 4 -41.88 -4.26 -9.63
C GLY A 4 -41.35 -5.23 -8.57
N GLY A 5 -40.07 -5.60 -8.46
CA GLY A 5 -38.82 -4.94 -8.80
C GLY A 5 -37.89 -5.17 -7.61
N ASN A 6 -36.73 -5.78 -7.81
CA ASN A 6 -35.52 -5.38 -7.11
C ASN A 6 -34.30 -5.85 -7.92
N GLY A 7 -33.89 -5.01 -8.86
CA GLY A 7 -32.56 -5.13 -9.44
C GLY A 7 -31.55 -4.63 -8.42
N ASP A 8 -30.68 -5.50 -7.94
CA ASP A 8 -29.44 -5.08 -7.26
C ASP A 8 -28.47 -4.54 -8.30
N ALA A 9 -28.79 -3.32 -8.74
CA ALA A 9 -27.91 -2.41 -9.43
C ALA A 9 -27.03 -1.70 -8.40
N ASN A 10 -25.94 -2.33 -7.97
CA ASN A 10 -24.75 -1.58 -7.57
C ASN A 10 -23.51 -2.43 -7.80
N GLY A 11 -22.96 -2.36 -9.02
CA GLY A 11 -21.69 -2.98 -9.41
C GLY A 11 -20.48 -2.33 -8.73
N LYS A 12 -20.49 -2.25 -7.40
CA LYS A 12 -19.35 -1.82 -6.60
C LYS A 12 -18.44 -3.01 -6.38
N SER A 13 -17.17 -2.82 -6.73
CA SER A 13 -16.12 -3.82 -6.53
C SER A 13 -16.02 -4.22 -5.05
N THR A 14 -15.72 -5.48 -4.73
CA THR A 14 -15.69 -5.99 -3.34
C THR A 14 -14.81 -5.15 -2.40
N THR A 15 -13.70 -4.61 -2.89
CA THR A 15 -12.83 -3.71 -2.12
C THR A 15 -13.52 -2.38 -1.82
N ALA A 16 -14.24 -1.79 -2.77
CA ALA A 16 -15.02 -0.58 -2.54
C ALA A 16 -16.11 -0.81 -1.49
N THR A 17 -16.71 -2.00 -1.46
CA THR A 17 -17.68 -2.38 -0.41
C THR A 17 -17.00 -2.45 0.96
N TRP A 18 -15.85 -3.12 1.08
CA TRP A 18 -15.10 -3.21 2.34
C TRP A 18 -14.57 -1.86 2.84
N THR A 19 -14.02 -1.04 1.95
CA THR A 19 -13.56 0.32 2.29
C THR A 19 -14.73 1.18 2.79
N ASN A 20 -15.92 1.05 2.18
CA ASN A 20 -17.10 1.76 2.65
C ASN A 20 -17.60 1.25 4.00
N LEU A 21 -17.61 -0.08 4.19
CA LEU A 21 -18.04 -0.71 5.44
C LEU A 21 -17.13 -0.32 6.62
N HIS A 22 -15.83 -0.24 6.38
CA HIS A 22 -14.81 0.09 7.38
C HIS A 22 -14.29 1.52 7.26
N ARG A 23 -15.11 2.43 6.71
CA ARG A 23 -14.72 3.82 6.43
C ARG A 23 -14.06 4.55 7.63
N PRO A 24 -14.59 4.49 8.87
CA PRO A 24 -13.99 5.24 9.97
C PRO A 24 -12.54 4.83 10.29
N ILE A 25 -12.23 3.52 10.25
CA ILE A 25 -10.86 3.05 10.49
C ILE A 25 -9.97 3.30 9.27
N TYR A 26 -10.52 3.19 8.06
CA TYR A 26 -9.81 3.51 6.83
C TYR A 26 -9.39 4.98 6.78
N GLU A 27 -10.30 5.92 7.08
CA GLU A 27 -10.01 7.36 7.12
C GLU A 27 -8.98 7.70 8.20
N ARG A 28 -9.05 7.05 9.37
CA ARG A 28 -8.02 7.22 10.41
C ARG A 28 -6.64 6.73 9.97
N ALA A 29 -6.58 5.67 9.17
CA ALA A 29 -5.33 5.14 8.65
C ALA A 29 -4.75 6.04 7.55
N THR A 30 -5.59 6.57 6.65
CA THR A 30 -5.14 7.38 5.50
C THR A 30 -4.97 8.87 5.81
N ARG A 31 -5.62 9.39 6.85
CA ARG A 31 -5.59 10.80 7.26
C ARG A 31 -4.98 10.98 8.65
N HIS A 32 -4.02 10.13 8.99
CA HIS A 32 -3.35 10.19 10.29
C HIS A 32 -2.67 11.57 10.49
N PRO A 33 -2.64 12.15 11.71
CA PRO A 33 -2.05 13.47 11.96
C PRO A 33 -0.62 13.64 11.44
N PHE A 34 0.18 12.58 11.44
CA PHE A 34 1.52 12.58 10.84
C PHE A 34 1.50 12.88 9.33
N ILE A 35 0.59 12.24 8.58
CA ILE A 35 0.42 12.45 7.13
C ILE A 35 -0.06 13.87 6.85
N LEU A 36 -1.02 14.37 7.63
CA LEU A 36 -1.51 15.75 7.51
C LEU A 36 -0.42 16.78 7.82
N ALA A 37 0.43 16.52 8.81
CA ALA A 37 1.57 17.38 9.11
C ALA A 37 2.60 17.40 7.97
N ILE A 38 2.84 16.26 7.30
CA ILE A 38 3.70 16.26 6.10
C ILE A 38 3.06 17.07 4.97
N ARG A 39 1.77 16.85 4.69
CA ARG A 39 1.00 17.59 3.68
C ARG A 39 1.09 19.11 3.87
N GLU A 40 1.03 19.56 5.11
CA GLU A 40 1.07 20.97 5.50
C GLU A 40 2.49 21.53 5.63
N GLY A 41 3.52 20.68 5.54
CA GLY A 41 4.91 21.08 5.75
C GLY A 41 5.22 21.46 7.20
N THR A 42 4.42 20.95 8.15
CA THR A 42 4.52 21.25 9.60
C THR A 42 5.05 20.06 10.40
N VAL A 43 5.46 18.98 9.72
CA VAL A 43 5.99 17.77 10.37
C VAL A 43 7.26 18.10 11.18
N ASP A 44 7.26 17.64 12.43
CA ASP A 44 8.44 17.72 13.29
C ASP A 44 9.57 16.84 12.73
N ILE A 45 10.80 17.36 12.71
CA ILE A 45 11.96 16.66 12.15
C ILE A 45 12.24 15.37 12.94
N ALA A 46 12.06 15.37 14.28
CA ALA A 46 12.28 14.16 15.06
C ALA A 46 11.20 13.10 14.78
N ALA A 47 9.95 13.51 14.55
CA ALA A 47 8.89 12.62 14.08
C ALA A 47 9.20 12.03 12.68
N PHE A 48 9.71 12.85 11.75
CA PHE A 48 10.13 12.39 10.43
C PHE A 48 11.28 11.37 10.51
N LYS A 49 12.37 11.68 11.24
CA LYS A 49 13.50 10.76 11.43
C LYS A 49 13.08 9.44 12.07
N ARG A 50 12.15 9.49 13.03
CA ARG A 50 11.57 8.30 13.66
C ARG A 50 10.78 7.47 12.65
N TRP A 51 9.92 8.11 11.86
CA TRP A 51 9.19 7.42 10.78
C TRP A 51 10.18 6.76 9.82
N LEU A 52 11.19 7.48 9.32
CA LEU A 52 12.18 6.95 8.37
C LEU A 52 12.87 5.67 8.90
N GLY A 53 13.31 5.68 10.16
CA GLY A 53 13.94 4.51 10.78
C GLY A 53 12.98 3.34 11.01
N GLN A 54 11.76 3.61 11.46
CA GLN A 54 10.75 2.56 11.70
C GLN A 54 10.25 1.96 10.39
N ASP A 55 9.99 2.79 9.38
CA ASP A 55 9.46 2.37 8.09
C ASP A 55 10.49 1.53 7.32
N TYR A 56 11.78 1.84 7.46
CA TYR A 56 12.84 0.96 6.95
C TYR A 56 12.79 -0.45 7.55
N ILE A 57 12.54 -0.59 8.85
CA ILE A 57 12.39 -1.90 9.50
C ILE A 57 11.16 -2.62 8.93
N PHE A 58 10.05 -1.90 8.77
CA PHE A 58 8.83 -2.44 8.18
C PHE A 58 9.07 -2.94 6.74
N VAL A 59 9.68 -2.13 5.87
CA VAL A 59 9.95 -2.50 4.47
C VAL A 59 10.85 -3.74 4.38
N ARG A 60 11.84 -3.88 5.29
CA ARG A 60 12.67 -5.09 5.36
C ARG A 60 11.88 -6.36 5.66
N ASP A 61 10.87 -6.29 6.52
CA ASP A 61 9.98 -7.42 6.82
C ASP A 61 8.83 -7.56 5.81
N PHE A 62 8.51 -6.50 5.07
CA PHE A 62 7.56 -6.51 3.97
C PHE A 62 8.10 -7.27 2.74
N VAL A 63 9.41 -7.20 2.47
CA VAL A 63 10.07 -7.97 1.39
C VAL A 63 9.78 -9.48 1.47
N PRO A 64 10.09 -10.21 2.57
CA PRO A 64 9.80 -11.63 2.66
C PRO A 64 8.29 -11.93 2.64
N PHE A 65 7.45 -11.05 3.19
CA PHE A 65 6.01 -11.17 3.04
C PHE A 65 5.59 -11.12 1.56
N LEU A 66 6.01 -10.11 0.81
CA LEU A 66 5.65 -9.97 -0.61
C LEU A 66 6.21 -11.12 -1.46
N ALA A 67 7.43 -11.60 -1.16
CA ALA A 67 7.98 -12.80 -1.77
C ALA A 67 7.11 -14.04 -1.49
N SER A 68 6.54 -14.18 -0.30
CA SER A 68 5.59 -15.25 0.00
C SER A 68 4.28 -15.10 -0.81
N VAL A 69 3.80 -13.88 -1.03
CA VAL A 69 2.62 -13.60 -1.86
C VAL A 69 2.91 -13.99 -3.31
N LEU A 70 4.11 -13.69 -3.83
CA LEU A 70 4.55 -14.13 -5.16
C LEU A 70 4.50 -15.65 -5.30
N LEU A 71 5.09 -16.37 -4.34
CA LEU A 71 5.07 -17.84 -4.36
C LEU A 71 3.65 -18.41 -4.28
N LYS A 72 2.76 -17.76 -3.51
CA LYS A 72 1.34 -18.13 -3.45
C LYS A 72 0.64 -17.85 -4.78
N ALA A 73 0.91 -16.73 -5.44
CA ALA A 73 0.36 -16.41 -6.75
C ALA A 73 0.76 -17.45 -7.80
N CYS A 74 2.03 -17.85 -7.85
CA CYS A 74 2.54 -18.89 -8.75
C CYS A 74 1.85 -20.25 -8.58
N LYS A 75 1.36 -20.55 -7.37
CA LYS A 75 0.81 -21.88 -7.01
C LYS A 75 -0.72 -21.93 -6.95
N GLN A 76 -1.35 -20.81 -6.64
CA GLN A 76 -2.76 -20.77 -6.22
C GLN A 76 -3.59 -19.75 -7.01
N SER A 77 -2.99 -18.84 -7.78
CA SER A 77 -3.78 -17.89 -8.58
C SER A 77 -4.29 -18.55 -9.85
N ASP A 78 -5.55 -18.25 -10.20
CA ASP A 78 -6.16 -18.60 -11.47
C ASP A 78 -5.81 -17.59 -12.59
N GLU A 79 -5.15 -16.47 -12.25
CA GLU A 79 -4.79 -15.40 -13.18
C GLU A 79 -3.27 -15.31 -13.36
N PRO A 80 -2.73 -15.73 -14.52
CA PRO A 80 -1.29 -15.75 -14.75
C PRO A 80 -0.60 -14.39 -14.59
N SER A 81 -1.31 -13.29 -14.85
CA SER A 81 -0.78 -11.93 -14.72
C SER A 81 -0.48 -11.53 -13.27
N ASP A 82 -1.11 -12.18 -12.28
CA ASP A 82 -0.88 -11.84 -10.87
C ASP A 82 0.58 -12.04 -10.47
N MET A 83 1.23 -13.07 -11.01
CA MET A 83 2.64 -13.36 -10.77
C MET A 83 3.54 -12.25 -11.30
N GLU A 84 3.36 -11.84 -12.56
CA GLU A 84 4.15 -10.78 -13.21
C GLU A 84 4.01 -9.46 -12.47
N VAL A 85 2.78 -9.18 -12.05
CA VAL A 85 2.49 -8.02 -11.24
C VAL A 85 3.22 -8.14 -9.91
N ILE A 86 2.94 -9.11 -9.04
CA ILE A 86 3.60 -9.19 -7.72
C ILE A 86 5.14 -9.18 -7.83
N LEU A 87 5.70 -9.80 -8.87
CA LEU A 87 7.13 -9.78 -9.17
C LEU A 87 7.65 -8.35 -9.43
N GLY A 88 6.93 -7.54 -10.20
CA GLY A 88 7.28 -6.13 -10.44
C GLY A 88 7.33 -5.30 -9.16
N GLY A 89 6.41 -5.54 -8.22
CA GLY A 89 6.39 -4.87 -6.91
C GLY A 89 7.55 -5.30 -6.03
N LEU A 90 7.90 -6.59 -6.05
CA LEU A 90 9.07 -7.09 -5.34
C LEU A 90 10.36 -6.49 -5.89
N ALA A 91 10.46 -6.33 -7.21
CA ALA A 91 11.61 -5.68 -7.85
C ALA A 91 11.75 -4.22 -7.43
N SER A 92 10.64 -3.45 -7.34
CA SER A 92 10.69 -2.05 -6.92
C SER A 92 11.16 -1.85 -5.48
N LEU A 93 10.99 -2.85 -4.60
CA LEU A 93 11.48 -2.76 -3.22
C LEU A 93 13.01 -2.66 -3.14
N SER A 94 13.75 -3.12 -4.16
CA SER A 94 15.20 -2.95 -4.23
C SER A 94 15.60 -1.47 -4.33
N ASP A 95 14.92 -0.73 -5.20
CA ASP A 95 15.14 0.71 -5.38
C ASP A 95 14.69 1.48 -4.15
N GLU A 96 13.56 1.09 -3.56
CA GLU A 96 13.04 1.67 -2.32
C GLU A 96 14.02 1.49 -1.14
N LEU A 97 14.56 0.30 -0.94
CA LEU A 97 15.57 0.05 0.10
C LEU A 97 16.84 0.88 -0.12
N SER A 98 17.23 1.11 -1.37
CA SER A 98 18.38 1.95 -1.72
C SER A 98 18.09 3.42 -1.42
N TRP A 99 16.86 3.87 -1.70
CA TRP A 99 16.38 5.19 -1.35
C TRP A 99 16.39 5.42 0.17
N PHE A 100 15.90 4.47 0.98
CA PHE A 100 15.93 4.58 2.45
C PHE A 100 17.36 4.78 2.98
N LYS A 101 18.34 4.06 2.44
CA LYS A 101 19.75 4.21 2.83
C LYS A 101 20.30 5.60 2.51
N SER A 102 19.95 6.13 1.34
CA SER A 102 20.33 7.48 0.90
C SER A 102 19.73 8.54 1.82
N GLU A 103 18.42 8.46 2.08
CA GLU A 103 17.73 9.41 2.96
C GLU A 103 18.22 9.32 4.40
N ALA A 104 18.42 8.13 4.92
CA ALA A 104 18.95 7.96 6.27
C ALA A 104 20.35 8.59 6.43
N SER A 105 21.17 8.54 5.38
CA SER A 105 22.48 9.20 5.37
C SER A 105 22.35 10.73 5.38
N LYS A 106 21.41 11.29 4.60
CA LYS A 106 21.16 12.75 4.56
C LYS A 106 20.63 13.30 5.88
N TRP A 107 19.77 12.52 6.54
CA TRP A 107 19.08 12.93 7.76
C TRP A 107 19.78 12.45 9.04
N ASP A 108 20.96 11.85 8.94
CA ASP A 108 21.71 11.32 10.08
C ASP A 108 20.84 10.37 10.95
N VAL A 109 20.28 9.35 10.28
CA VAL A 109 19.46 8.29 10.90
C VAL A 109 20.21 6.96 10.78
N HIS A 110 20.49 6.32 11.91
CA HIS A 110 21.16 5.03 11.92
C HIS A 110 20.16 3.87 11.77
N LEU A 111 19.95 3.43 10.53
CA LEU A 111 18.97 2.38 10.19
C LEU A 111 19.19 1.05 10.94
N TYR A 112 20.45 0.63 11.11
CA TYR A 112 20.77 -0.68 11.70
C TYR A 112 20.73 -0.70 13.24
N THR A 113 20.82 0.46 13.89
CA THR A 113 20.77 0.59 15.35
C THR A 113 19.41 1.08 15.85
N THR A 114 18.52 1.46 14.94
CA THR A 114 17.15 1.85 15.27
C THR A 114 16.41 0.64 15.84
N ALA A 115 15.99 0.73 17.10
CA ALA A 115 15.17 -0.30 17.72
C ALA A 115 13.72 -0.22 17.23
N PRO A 116 13.06 -1.34 16.88
CA PRO A 116 11.67 -1.33 16.49
C PRO A 116 10.78 -0.99 17.69
N GLN A 117 9.80 -0.11 17.46
CA GLN A 117 8.80 0.23 18.46
C GLN A 117 7.70 -0.85 18.51
N LYS A 118 6.91 -0.85 19.59
CA LYS A 118 5.85 -1.85 19.81
C LYS A 118 4.91 -2.01 18.61
N ALA A 119 4.42 -0.90 18.06
CA ALA A 119 3.52 -0.94 16.90
C ALA A 119 4.18 -1.55 15.65
N ASN A 120 5.47 -1.26 15.42
CA ASN A 120 6.24 -1.82 14.32
C ASN A 120 6.45 -3.33 14.52
N LEU A 121 6.86 -3.75 15.72
CA LEU A 121 7.00 -5.17 16.08
C LEU A 121 5.71 -5.96 15.88
N GLU A 122 4.57 -5.40 16.30
CA GLU A 122 3.26 -6.03 16.12
C GLU A 122 2.89 -6.16 14.64
N TYR A 123 3.18 -5.13 13.83
CA TYR A 123 2.95 -5.17 12.39
C TYR A 123 3.85 -6.21 11.71
N CYS A 124 5.14 -6.24 12.01
CA CYS A 124 6.07 -7.21 11.47
C CYS A 124 5.67 -8.66 11.81
N ARG A 125 5.22 -8.91 13.04
CA ARG A 125 4.65 -10.23 13.43
C ARG A 125 3.40 -10.56 12.63
N PHE A 126 2.53 -9.58 12.38
CA PHE A 126 1.36 -9.77 11.54
C PHE A 126 1.74 -10.15 10.10
N LEU A 127 2.72 -9.46 9.49
CA LEU A 127 3.25 -9.81 8.16
C LEU A 127 3.80 -11.24 8.11
N GLN A 128 4.56 -11.62 9.14
CA GLN A 128 5.09 -12.99 9.27
C GLN A 128 3.96 -14.02 9.36
N SER A 129 2.89 -13.73 10.11
CA SER A 129 1.73 -14.62 10.19
C SER A 129 1.01 -14.80 8.85
N LEU A 130 0.94 -13.74 8.04
CA LEU A 130 0.35 -13.78 6.70
C LEU A 130 1.23 -14.50 5.68
N ALA A 131 2.54 -14.55 5.91
CA ALA A 131 3.49 -15.28 5.06
C ALA A 131 3.42 -16.80 5.26
N SER A 132 2.75 -17.28 6.32
CA SER A 132 2.64 -18.70 6.65
C SER A 132 2.06 -19.50 5.47
N PRO A 133 2.56 -20.72 5.17
CA PRO A 133 2.05 -21.55 4.08
C PRO A 133 0.54 -21.83 4.14
N GLU A 134 -0.02 -21.88 5.35
CA GLU A 134 -1.43 -22.16 5.64
C GLU A 134 -2.36 -21.01 5.25
N VAL A 135 -1.83 -19.80 5.13
CA VAL A 135 -2.61 -18.63 4.68
C VAL A 135 -2.82 -18.70 3.18
N SER A 136 -4.07 -18.58 2.73
CA SER A 136 -4.41 -18.64 1.31
C SER A 136 -3.92 -17.40 0.55
N TYR A 137 -3.68 -17.57 -0.75
CA TYR A 137 -3.30 -16.48 -1.65
C TYR A 137 -4.25 -15.28 -1.55
N ILE A 138 -5.57 -15.52 -1.54
CA ILE A 138 -6.58 -14.45 -1.49
C ILE A 138 -6.47 -13.61 -0.22
N VAL A 139 -6.18 -14.22 0.94
CA VAL A 139 -6.00 -13.47 2.19
C VAL A 139 -4.71 -12.64 2.13
N ALA A 140 -3.61 -13.25 1.70
CA ALA A 140 -2.32 -12.58 1.63
C ALA A 140 -2.30 -11.42 0.61
N VAL A 141 -2.88 -11.61 -0.58
CA VAL A 141 -2.98 -10.56 -1.61
C VAL A 141 -3.95 -9.45 -1.20
N THR A 142 -5.00 -9.76 -0.41
CA THR A 142 -5.90 -8.74 0.15
C THR A 142 -5.16 -7.87 1.17
N ALA A 143 -4.35 -8.48 2.04
CA ALA A 143 -3.53 -7.73 3.00
C ALA A 143 -2.50 -6.85 2.27
N PHE A 144 -1.82 -7.41 1.25
CA PHE A 144 -0.92 -6.65 0.38
C PHE A 144 -1.63 -5.44 -0.26
N TRP A 145 -2.79 -5.66 -0.88
CA TRP A 145 -3.60 -4.59 -1.45
C TRP A 145 -3.97 -3.51 -0.42
N ALA A 146 -4.38 -3.91 0.79
CA ALA A 146 -4.80 -2.96 1.83
C ALA A 146 -3.63 -2.09 2.31
N ILE A 147 -2.46 -2.69 2.54
CA ILE A 147 -1.22 -1.97 2.92
C ILE A 147 -0.89 -0.92 1.86
N GLU A 148 -0.84 -1.34 0.60
CA GLU A 148 -0.46 -0.46 -0.51
C GLU A 148 -1.50 0.63 -0.78
N THR A 149 -2.79 0.31 -0.60
CA THR A 149 -3.87 1.28 -0.77
C THR A 149 -3.81 2.36 0.31
N VAL A 150 -3.61 1.98 1.58
CA VAL A 150 -3.49 2.96 2.67
C VAL A 150 -2.30 3.89 2.44
N TYR A 151 -1.17 3.35 2.01
CA TYR A 151 0.02 4.15 1.72
C TYR A 151 -0.23 5.12 0.54
N GLN A 152 -0.73 4.61 -0.59
CA GLN A 152 -1.05 5.43 -1.77
C GLN A 152 -2.00 6.58 -1.42
N GLU A 153 -3.08 6.30 -0.70
CA GLU A 153 -4.11 7.28 -0.38
C GLU A 153 -3.63 8.31 0.64
N SER A 154 -2.79 7.91 1.60
CA SER A 154 -2.16 8.83 2.53
C SER A 154 -1.29 9.86 1.82
N PHE A 155 -0.44 9.38 0.90
CA PHE A 155 0.57 10.21 0.24
C PHE A 155 0.02 10.97 -0.98
N ALA A 156 -1.06 10.50 -1.61
CA ALA A 156 -1.78 11.26 -2.63
C ALA A 156 -2.28 12.62 -2.11
N LEU A 157 -2.73 12.68 -0.85
CA LEU A 157 -3.13 13.94 -0.20
C LEU A 157 -2.02 14.99 -0.13
N CYS A 158 -0.76 14.55 -0.10
CA CYS A 158 0.41 15.40 -0.03
C CYS A 158 0.80 15.96 -1.40
N LEU A 159 0.48 15.25 -2.49
CA LEU A 159 0.70 15.71 -3.86
C LEU A 159 -0.31 16.78 -4.29
N GLU A 160 -1.53 16.76 -3.75
CA GLU A 160 -2.56 17.78 -4.04
C GLU A 160 -2.23 19.17 -3.45
N SER A 161 -1.34 19.26 -2.46
CA SER A 161 -0.98 20.50 -1.74
C SER A 161 0.32 21.17 -2.20
N VAL A 162 0.97 20.64 -3.25
CA VAL A 162 2.26 21.12 -3.79
C VAL A 162 2.34 22.64 -4.06
N PRO A 163 1.26 23.39 -4.39
CA PRO A 163 1.37 24.85 -4.54
C PRO A 163 1.80 25.60 -3.26
N ARG A 164 1.61 25.05 -2.05
CA ARG A 164 1.91 25.73 -0.76
C ARG A 164 3.25 25.33 -0.13
N LEU A 165 3.80 24.17 -0.49
CA LEU A 165 5.06 23.66 0.09
C LEU A 165 6.32 24.38 -0.44
N ARG A 166 6.21 25.11 -1.56
CA ARG A 166 7.32 25.81 -2.24
C ARG A 166 7.97 26.97 -1.45
N GLN A 167 7.43 27.40 -0.31
CA GLN A 167 7.95 28.56 0.42
C GLN A 167 8.99 28.26 1.51
N ASN A 168 9.18 26.98 1.91
CA ASN A 168 10.13 26.63 2.98
C ASN A 168 11.30 25.80 2.43
N SER A 169 12.47 26.44 2.27
CA SER A 169 13.69 25.90 1.66
C SER A 169 14.36 24.74 2.42
N SER A 170 13.97 24.48 3.68
CA SER A 170 14.45 23.33 4.47
C SER A 170 13.69 22.02 4.21
N ILE A 171 12.55 22.06 3.52
CA ILE A 171 11.62 20.92 3.33
C ILE A 171 11.68 20.35 1.89
N LEU A 172 12.45 20.97 0.98
CA LEU A 172 12.67 20.52 -0.41
C LEU A 172 13.12 19.05 -0.55
N ALA A 173 13.64 18.45 0.53
CA ALA A 173 13.95 17.03 0.57
C ALA A 173 12.68 16.16 0.51
N ALA A 174 11.57 16.54 1.17
CA ALA A 174 10.30 15.81 1.15
C ALA A 174 9.68 15.72 -0.25
N ASP A 175 9.90 16.74 -1.10
CA ASP A 175 9.38 16.80 -2.47
C ASP A 175 9.98 15.70 -3.36
N GLY A 176 11.29 15.45 -3.28
CA GLY A 176 11.95 14.34 -4.00
C GLY A 176 11.74 12.98 -3.34
N VAL A 177 11.57 12.97 -2.01
CA VAL A 177 11.39 11.81 -1.13
C VAL A 177 10.05 11.11 -1.40
N MET A 178 8.94 11.84 -1.52
CA MET A 178 7.64 11.26 -1.84
C MET A 178 7.47 10.88 -3.31
N LEU A 179 8.03 11.67 -4.24
CA LEU A 179 7.84 11.47 -5.68
C LEU A 179 8.44 10.15 -6.19
N VAL A 180 9.51 9.65 -5.55
CA VAL A 180 10.13 8.36 -5.89
C VAL A 180 9.32 7.20 -5.34
N SER A 181 8.90 7.26 -4.06
CA SER A 181 8.04 6.24 -3.44
C SER A 181 6.68 6.15 -4.14
N VAL A 182 6.10 7.28 -4.59
CA VAL A 182 4.83 7.31 -5.32
C VAL A 182 5.00 6.99 -6.82
N SER A 183 6.10 7.34 -7.50
CA SER A 183 6.24 7.03 -8.95
C SER A 183 6.46 5.56 -9.25
N THR A 184 7.28 4.85 -8.46
CA THR A 184 7.51 3.40 -8.64
C THR A 184 6.27 2.60 -8.23
N ALA A 185 5.58 3.08 -7.19
CA ALA A 185 4.26 2.66 -6.76
C ALA A 185 3.15 2.86 -7.79
N SER A 186 3.07 4.01 -8.47
CA SER A 186 1.88 4.42 -9.21
C SER A 186 1.70 3.68 -10.55
N LEU A 187 2.79 3.43 -11.29
CA LEU A 187 2.74 2.59 -12.51
C LEU A 187 2.37 1.14 -12.20
N PHE A 188 2.78 0.67 -11.02
CA PHE A 188 2.53 -0.68 -10.53
C PHE A 188 1.10 -0.85 -9.97
N ARG A 189 0.57 0.18 -9.30
CA ARG A 189 -0.74 0.19 -8.62
C ARG A 189 -1.93 0.32 -9.56
N GLU A 190 -1.80 1.00 -10.69
CA GLU A 190 -2.86 1.02 -11.71
C GLU A 190 -3.03 -0.34 -12.40
N LEU A 191 -1.95 -1.10 -12.59
CA LEU A 191 -1.98 -2.44 -13.15
C LEU A 191 -2.61 -3.46 -12.19
N LEU A 192 -2.30 -3.40 -10.89
CA LEU A 192 -2.93 -4.23 -9.84
C LEU A 192 -4.42 -3.96 -9.68
N ILE A 193 -4.80 -2.69 -9.48
CA ILE A 193 -6.20 -2.29 -9.30
C ILE A 193 -6.99 -2.53 -10.60
N GLY A 194 -6.36 -2.31 -11.76
CA GLY A 194 -6.92 -2.57 -13.08
C GLY A 194 -7.12 -4.06 -13.37
N ALA A 195 -6.13 -4.91 -13.06
CA ALA A 195 -6.21 -6.36 -13.24
C ALA A 195 -7.28 -6.97 -12.34
N TRP A 196 -7.34 -6.54 -11.08
CA TRP A 196 -8.34 -7.00 -10.12
C TRP A 196 -9.77 -6.50 -10.46
N ARG A 197 -9.92 -5.27 -10.98
CA ARG A 197 -11.20 -4.79 -11.56
C ARG A 197 -11.65 -5.64 -12.75
N ARG A 198 -10.73 -6.02 -13.64
CA ARG A 198 -11.04 -6.90 -14.79
C ARG A 198 -11.45 -8.30 -14.35
N HIS A 199 -10.82 -8.84 -13.30
CA HIS A 199 -11.13 -10.16 -12.75
C HIS A 199 -12.55 -10.25 -12.14
N GLN A 200 -12.98 -9.25 -11.36
CA GLN A 200 -14.35 -9.22 -10.80
C GLN A 200 -15.44 -9.17 -11.89
N VAL A 201 -15.18 -8.45 -12.99
CA VAL A 201 -16.09 -8.39 -14.14
C VAL A 201 -16.15 -9.72 -14.90
N MET A 202 -15.02 -10.44 -15.00
CA MET A 202 -14.95 -11.74 -15.69
C MET A 202 -15.61 -12.88 -14.89
N LYS A 203 -15.47 -12.88 -13.56
CA LYS A 203 -16.09 -13.89 -12.67
C LYS A 203 -17.63 -13.82 -12.69
N LEU A 204 -18.18 -12.61 -12.74
CA LEU A 204 -19.63 -12.37 -12.89
C LEU A 204 -20.17 -12.74 -14.28
N ARG A 205 -19.35 -12.64 -15.34
CA ARG A 205 -19.72 -13.07 -16.69
C ARG A 205 -19.72 -14.59 -16.86
N LYS A 206 -18.84 -15.32 -16.15
CA LYS A 206 -18.83 -16.79 -16.16
C LYS A 206 -20.03 -17.37 -15.40
N LEU A 207 -20.41 -16.79 -14.26
CA LEU A 207 -21.58 -17.24 -13.49
C LEU A 207 -22.92 -17.03 -14.21
N LYS A 208 -23.07 -15.93 -14.97
CA LYS A 208 -24.26 -15.68 -15.81
C LYS A 208 -24.41 -16.57 -17.06
N ARG A 209 -23.37 -17.32 -17.45
CA ARG A 209 -23.47 -18.29 -18.57
C ARG A 209 -23.91 -19.68 -18.11
N TYR A 210 -23.98 -19.91 -16.81
CA TYR A 210 -24.37 -21.18 -16.19
C TYR A 210 -25.65 -21.08 -15.34
N SER A 211 -26.39 -19.96 -15.43
CA SER A 211 -27.74 -19.77 -14.86
C SER A 211 -28.71 -19.35 -15.95
#